data_AF-A0A4P7TPW0-F1
#
_entry.id   AF-A0A4P7TPW0-F1
#
_cell.length_a   1.000
_cell.length_b   1.000
_cell.length_c   1.000
_cell.angle_alpha   90.00
_cell.angle_beta   90.00
_cell.angle_gamma   90.00
#
_symmetry.space_group_name_H-M   'P 1'
#
loop_
_entity.id
_entity.type
_entity.pdbx_description
1 polymer ?
#
loop_
_entity_poly.entity_id
_entity_poly.type
_entity_poly.pdbx_seq_one_letter_code
_entity_poly.pdbx_strand_id
1 'polypeptide(L)' 'MTHMIFRHGDMKKWKGVGYDFEIVKAEELQEYLDAGWFSHPDDLLKDVAEPEEKQRKKPGRKPKAAADEPDNEG' A
#
# COMPACT_ATOMS: atom_id res chain seq x y z
N MET A 1 6.35 31.26 3.73
CA MET A 1 5.40 30.23 3.26
C MET A 1 5.46 29.07 4.25
N THR A 2 4.34 28.67 4.84
CA THR A 2 4.25 27.45 5.66
C THR A 2 3.77 26.29 4.81
N HIS A 3 4.21 25.07 5.14
CA HIS A 3 3.86 23.85 4.43
C HIS A 3 3.29 22.83 5.43
N MET A 4 2.28 22.09 4.98
CA MET A 4 1.76 20.94 5.72
C MET A 4 2.56 19.71 5.31
N ILE A 5 3.05 18.99 6.31
CA ILE A 5 3.71 17.69 6.14
C ILE A 5 2.89 16.61 6.84
N PHE A 6 3.06 15.37 6.40
CA PHE A 6 2.27 14.21 6.79
C PHE A 6 3.19 13.04 7.08
N ARG A 7 2.84 12.17 8.03
CA ARG A 7 3.58 10.95 8.34
C ARG A 7 2.61 9.84 8.70
N HIS A 8 3.02 8.58 8.56
CA HIS A 8 2.25 7.46 9.11
C HIS A 8 2.08 7.62 10.63
N GLY A 9 0.84 7.55 11.07
CA GLY A 9 0.44 7.79 12.46
C GLY A 9 -0.99 7.36 12.70
N ASP A 10 -1.59 7.79 13.80
CA ASP A 10 -2.96 7.38 14.19
C ASP A 10 -3.89 8.56 14.46
N MET A 11 -3.40 9.80 14.36
CA MET A 11 -4.19 11.01 14.64
C MET A 11 -5.38 11.17 13.70
N LYS A 12 -5.21 10.81 12.42
CA LYS A 12 -6.28 10.90 11.42
C LYS A 12 -6.22 9.74 10.44
N LYS A 13 -7.34 9.37 9.83
CA LYS A 13 -7.41 8.27 8.85
C LYS A 13 -7.80 8.81 7.47
N TRP A 14 -7.00 8.50 6.45
CA TRP A 14 -7.25 8.83 5.04
C TRP A 14 -7.24 7.54 4.23
N LYS A 15 -8.37 7.22 3.58
CA LYS A 15 -8.51 6.00 2.74
C LYS A 15 -8.09 4.70 3.44
N GLY A 16 -8.22 4.62 4.77
CA GLY A 16 -7.82 3.46 5.57
C GLY A 16 -6.40 3.50 6.12
N VAL A 17 -5.60 4.50 5.71
CA VAL A 17 -4.24 4.74 6.22
C VAL A 17 -4.29 5.77 7.33
N GLY A 18 -3.71 5.44 8.48
CA GLY A 18 -3.52 6.39 9.58
C GLY A 18 -2.37 7.36 9.29
N TYR A 19 -2.56 8.65 9.60
CA TYR A 19 -1.57 9.69 9.43
C TYR A 19 -1.62 10.76 10.52
N ASP A 20 -0.44 11.31 10.80
CA ASP A 20 -0.24 12.54 11.58
C ASP A 20 0.15 13.67 10.62
N PHE A 21 -0.15 14.92 10.97
CA PHE A 21 0.24 16.08 10.18
C PHE A 21 0.84 17.18 11.04
N GLU A 22 1.80 17.91 10.48
CA GLU A 22 2.46 19.03 11.16
C GLU A 22 2.60 20.21 10.18
N ILE A 23 2.54 21.44 10.68
CA ILE A 23 2.67 22.65 9.88
C ILE A 23 4.05 23.23 10.17
N VAL A 24 4.95 23.12 9.20
CA VAL A 24 6.34 23.57 9.30
C VAL A 24 6.58 24.76 8.37
N LYS A 25 7.68 25.49 8.59
CA LYS A 25 8.10 26.54 7.64
C LYS A 25 8.80 25.92 6.44
N ALA A 26 8.88 26.66 5.33
CA ALA A 26 9.58 26.21 4.13
C ALA A 26 11.07 25.87 4.36
N GLU A 27 11.69 26.50 5.35
CA GLU A 27 13.09 26.29 5.76
C GLU A 27 13.28 24.97 6.51
N GLU A 28 12.26 24.52 7.24
CA GLU A 28 12.27 23.25 7.99
C GLU A 28 11.73 22.09 7.13
N LEU A 29 10.90 22.37 6.13
CA LEU A 29 10.27 21.38 5.25
C LEU A 29 11.25 20.29 4.78
N GLN A 30 12.44 20.69 4.32
CA GLN A 30 13.42 19.74 3.79
C GLN A 30 13.97 18.79 4.85
N GLU A 31 14.20 19.27 6.08
CA GLU A 31 14.67 18.43 7.20
C GLU A 31 13.63 17.39 7.57
N TYR A 32 12.35 17.79 7.58
CA TYR A 32 11.25 16.87 7.84
C TYR A 32 11.05 15.87 6.70
N LEU A 33 11.16 16.31 5.43
CA LEU A 33 11.11 15.40 4.28
C LEU A 33 12.23 14.35 4.34
N ASP A 34 13.44 14.74 4.74
CA ASP A 34 14.58 13.82 4.92
C ASP A 34 14.38 12.86 6.11
N ALA A 35 13.69 13.32 7.16
CA ALA A 35 13.29 12.49 8.30
C ALA A 35 12.14 11.50 7.97
N GLY A 36 11.66 11.45 6.72
CA GLY A 36 10.61 10.55 6.27
C GLY A 36 9.19 11.09 6.46
N TRP A 37 9.03 12.41 6.50
CA TRP A 37 7.72 13.05 6.33
C TRP A 37 7.40 13.26 4.85
N PHE A 38 6.11 13.38 4.55
CA PHE A 38 5.56 13.57 3.22
C PHE A 38 4.97 14.96 3.09
N SER A 39 5.10 15.61 1.94
CA SER A 39 4.44 16.90 1.68
C SER A 39 2.95 16.77 1.36
N HIS A 40 2.49 15.55 1.07
CA HIS A 40 1.10 15.27 0.73
C HIS A 40 0.61 13.93 1.31
N PRO A 41 -0.70 13.85 1.65
CA PRO A 41 -1.29 12.61 2.16
C PRO A 41 -1.43 11.52 1.09
N ASP A 42 -1.27 11.86 -0.19
CA ASP A 42 -1.31 10.90 -1.30
C ASP A 42 -0.03 10.05 -1.37
N ASP A 43 1.12 10.60 -0.98
CA ASP A 43 2.38 9.84 -0.92
C ASP A 43 2.32 8.74 0.16
N LEU A 44 1.66 8.99 1.29
CA LEU A 44 1.35 7.97 2.29
C LEU A 44 0.49 6.83 1.71
N LEU A 45 -0.39 7.14 0.76
CA LEU A 45 -1.23 6.16 0.11
C LEU A 45 -0.46 5.36 -0.92
N LYS A 46 0.50 5.96 -1.63
CA LYS A 46 1.38 5.28 -2.59
C LYS A 46 2.33 4.32 -1.89
N ASP A 47 2.94 4.75 -0.78
CA ASP A 47 3.82 3.90 0.02
C ASP A 47 3.08 2.65 0.55
N VAL A 48 1.82 2.81 0.99
CA VAL A 48 0.95 1.71 1.42
C VAL A 48 0.29 0.92 0.28
N ALA A 49 0.19 1.50 -0.92
CA ALA A 49 -0.29 0.78 -2.11
C ALA A 49 0.82 -0.07 -2.75
N GLU A 50 2.09 0.29 -2.57
CA GLU A 50 3.26 -0.45 -3.06
C GLU A 50 3.74 -1.72 -2.31
N PRO A 51 3.13 -2.25 -1.21
CA PRO A 51 3.66 -3.47 -0.59
C PRO A 51 3.46 -4.77 -1.38
N GLU A 52 2.63 -4.85 -2.43
CA GLU A 52 2.25 -6.17 -2.97
C GLU A 52 2.10 -6.32 -4.51
N GLU A 53 2.72 -5.49 -5.35
CA GLU A 53 2.77 -5.84 -6.80
C GLU A 53 3.71 -7.01 -7.13
N LYS A 54 4.39 -7.58 -6.12
CA LYS A 54 5.19 -8.81 -6.25
C LYS A 54 4.58 -10.05 -5.59
N GLN A 55 3.27 -10.24 -5.58
CA GLN A 55 2.73 -11.61 -5.57
C GLN A 55 1.31 -11.70 -6.11
N ARG A 56 1.12 -11.30 -7.38
CA ARG A 56 0.19 -12.06 -8.22
C ARG A 56 0.73 -13.49 -8.37
N LYS A 57 0.61 -14.31 -7.32
CA LYS A 57 0.53 -15.75 -7.48
C LYS A 57 -0.71 -15.96 -8.32
N LYS A 58 -0.53 -15.99 -9.64
CA LYS A 58 -1.47 -16.67 -10.54
C LYS A 58 -1.81 -17.97 -9.80
N PRO A 59 -3.06 -18.22 -9.37
CA PRO A 59 -3.41 -19.54 -8.90
C PRO A 59 -3.04 -20.47 -10.05
N GLY A 60 -2.01 -21.29 -9.81
CA GLY A 60 -1.52 -22.25 -10.79
C GLY A 60 -2.72 -23.01 -11.30
N ARG A 61 -2.93 -22.90 -12.61
CA ARG A 61 -3.88 -23.64 -13.43
C ARG A 61 -4.14 -25.01 -12.77
N LYS A 62 -5.37 -25.25 -12.27
CA LYS A 62 -5.76 -26.58 -11.78
C LYS A 62 -5.31 -27.59 -12.85
N PRO A 63 -4.50 -28.60 -12.54
CA PRO A 63 -4.26 -29.68 -13.48
C PRO A 63 -5.63 -30.26 -13.81
N LYS A 64 -5.95 -30.26 -15.10
CA LYS A 64 -7.15 -30.89 -15.65
C LYS A 64 -7.07 -32.35 -15.22
N ALA A 65 -7.87 -32.73 -14.23
CA ALA A 65 -8.08 -34.12 -13.89
C ALA A 65 -8.45 -34.81 -15.21
N ALA A 66 -7.58 -35.74 -15.63
CA ALA A 66 -7.92 -36.67 -16.67
C ALA A 66 -9.25 -37.31 -16.26
N ALA A 67 -10.20 -37.31 -17.20
CA ALA A 67 -11.40 -38.10 -17.07
C ALA A 67 -10.92 -39.56 -17.02
N ASP A 68 -10.80 -40.07 -15.80
CA ASP A 68 -10.71 -41.49 -15.53
C ASP A 68 -12.05 -42.11 -15.96
N GLU A 69 -11.91 -43.14 -16.77
CA GLU A 69 -12.95 -43.81 -17.55
C GLU A 69 -14.15 -44.23 -16.69
N PRO A 70 -15.40 -44.17 -17.20
CA PRO A 70 -16.50 -44.81 -16.50
C PRO A 70 -16.34 -46.33 -16.63
N ASP A 71 -15.80 -46.94 -15.58
CA ASP A 71 -16.04 -48.33 -15.25
C ASP A 71 -17.53 -48.48 -14.88
N ASN A 72 -18.28 -49.18 -15.73
CA ASN A 72 -19.38 -50.00 -15.24
C ASN A 72 -19.59 -51.19 -16.19
N GLU A 73 -19.11 -52.33 -15.73
CA GLU A 73 -19.45 -53.68 -16.16
C GLU A 73 -20.97 -53.95 -16.08
N GLY A 74 -21.48 -54.85 -16.93
CA GLY A 74 -22.75 -55.56 -16.70
C GLY A 74 -23.71 -55.60 -17.87
#